data_AF-A0A7M3NRY4-F1
#
_entry.id   AF-A0A7M3NRY4-F1
#
_cell.length_a   1.000
_cell.length_b   1.000
_cell.length_c   1.000
_cell.angle_alpha   90.00
_cell.angle_beta   90.00
_cell.angle_gamma   90.00
#
_symmetry.space_group_name_H-M   'P 1'
#
loop_
_entity.id
_entity.type
_entity.pdbx_description
1 polymer ?
#
loop_
_entity_poly.entity_id
_entity_poly.type
_entity_poly.pdbx_seq_one_letter_code
_entity_poly.pdbx_strand_id
1 'polypeptide(L)'
;MQYVAPIGVGLLYALVMSLIREPHRRRFNAVMVAGAGAAYLSGGGLGGWEFAFTVVATYVAYRGLDSWTFIGIAWLLHTAWDIVHHIKGNPIIPFLHTSSLGCAICDPVIALWCFAGGKTPRELPAWVRGARVRKGAVPGEPARVGEPEVGAAGA
;
A
#
# COMPACT_ATOMS: atom_id res chain seq x y z
N MET A 1 18.28 -13.98 -7.20
CA MET A 1 17.70 -14.16 -5.84
C MET A 1 17.51 -12.85 -5.08
N GLN A 2 18.39 -11.86 -5.25
CA GLN A 2 18.42 -10.59 -4.50
C GLN A 2 17.18 -9.70 -4.66
N TYR A 3 16.50 -9.74 -5.81
CA TYR A 3 15.30 -8.94 -6.10
C TYR A 3 13.98 -9.70 -5.94
N VAL A 4 14.02 -11.02 -6.11
CA VAL A 4 12.81 -11.88 -6.07
C VAL A 4 12.43 -12.20 -4.63
N ALA A 5 13.41 -12.40 -3.74
CA ALA A 5 13.15 -12.70 -2.33
C ALA A 5 12.41 -11.55 -1.61
N PRO A 6 12.80 -10.27 -1.76
CA PRO A 6 12.08 -9.15 -1.14
C PRO A 6 10.64 -8.99 -1.63
N ILE A 7 10.42 -9.19 -2.93
CA ILE A 7 9.06 -9.19 -3.49
C ILE A 7 8.23 -10.31 -2.87
N GLY A 8 8.82 -11.50 -2.72
CA GLY A 8 8.19 -12.63 -2.04
C GLY A 8 7.83 -12.32 -0.58
N VAL A 9 8.71 -11.63 0.15
CA VAL A 9 8.44 -11.20 1.53
C VAL A 9 7.31 -10.19 1.60
N GLY A 10 7.29 -9.18 0.72
CA GLY A 10 6.20 -8.20 0.67
C GLY A 10 4.84 -8.83 0.34
N LEU A 11 4.82 -9.80 -0.59
CA LEU A 11 3.62 -10.58 -0.89
C LEU A 11 3.19 -11.47 0.29
N LEU A 12 4.14 -12.15 0.94
CA LEU A 12 3.86 -12.96 2.13
C LEU A 12 3.28 -12.10 3.26
N TYR A 13 3.85 -10.92 3.48
CA TYR A 13 3.33 -9.95 4.44
C TYR A 13 1.87 -9.59 4.11
N ALA A 14 1.58 -9.23 2.86
CA ALA A 14 0.21 -8.93 2.42
C ALA A 14 -0.75 -10.12 2.62
N LEU A 15 -0.29 -11.35 2.37
CA LEU A 15 -1.07 -12.58 2.58
C LEU A 15 -1.36 -12.83 4.06
N VAL A 16 -0.35 -12.73 4.92
CA VAL A 16 -0.50 -12.90 6.37
C VAL A 16 -1.41 -11.82 6.94
N MET A 17 -1.22 -10.56 6.54
CA MET A 17 -2.08 -9.45 6.98
C MET A 17 -3.50 -9.57 6.45
N SER A 18 -3.72 -10.22 5.32
CA SER A 18 -5.05 -10.53 4.79
C SER A 18 -5.84 -11.53 5.65
N LEU A 19 -5.18 -12.26 6.56
CA LEU A 19 -5.86 -13.15 7.53
C LEU A 19 -6.57 -12.34 8.63
N ILE A 20 -6.12 -11.12 8.90
CA ILE A 20 -6.74 -10.23 9.88
C ILE A 20 -8.06 -9.72 9.32
N ARG A 21 -9.15 -9.82 10.10
CA ARG A 21 -10.48 -9.34 9.68
C ARG A 21 -10.55 -7.81 9.70
N GLU A 22 -11.29 -7.22 8.77
CA GLU A 22 -11.68 -5.81 8.88
C GLU A 22 -12.64 -5.60 10.07
N PRO A 23 -12.58 -4.44 10.75
CA PRO A 23 -11.79 -3.24 10.45
C PRO A 23 -10.37 -3.23 11.03
N HIS A 24 -9.97 -4.27 11.79
CA HIS A 24 -8.71 -4.31 12.54
C HIS A 24 -7.47 -4.32 11.64
N ARG A 25 -7.58 -4.90 10.44
CA ARG A 25 -6.46 -5.01 9.48
C ARG A 25 -5.77 -3.69 9.19
N ARG A 26 -6.55 -2.61 8.97
CA ARG A 26 -6.00 -1.29 8.65
C ARG A 26 -5.21 -0.73 9.83
N ARG A 27 -5.84 -0.69 11.01
CA ARG A 27 -5.20 -0.16 12.23
C ARG A 27 -3.95 -0.94 12.59
N PHE A 28 -3.98 -2.27 12.45
CA PHE A 28 -2.81 -3.11 12.67
C PHE A 28 -1.66 -2.75 11.71
N ASN A 29 -1.94 -2.56 10.42
CA ASN A 29 -0.92 -2.16 9.45
C ASN A 29 -0.35 -0.76 9.72
N ALA A 30 -1.16 0.17 10.22
CA ALA A 30 -0.70 1.49 10.66
C ALA A 30 0.29 1.38 11.84
N VAL A 31 0.02 0.49 12.80
CA VAL A 31 0.94 0.22 13.92
C VAL A 31 2.23 -0.45 13.43
N MET A 32 2.11 -1.40 12.49
CA MET A 32 3.28 -2.10 11.92
C MET A 32 4.23 -1.13 11.22
N VAL A 33 3.72 -0.23 10.36
CA VAL A 33 4.58 0.75 9.67
C VAL A 33 5.19 1.76 10.64
N ALA A 34 4.45 2.19 11.68
CA ALA A 34 5.01 3.04 12.74
C ALA A 34 6.17 2.34 13.49
N GLY A 35 5.99 1.06 13.83
CA GLY A 35 7.02 0.27 14.51
C GLY A 35 8.27 0.07 13.66
N ALA A 36 8.09 -0.19 12.36
CA ALA A 36 9.20 -0.24 11.41
C ALA A 36 9.93 1.12 11.32
N GLY A 37 9.21 2.23 11.40
CA GLY A 37 9.78 3.58 11.38
C GLY A 37 10.61 3.89 12.63
N ALA A 38 10.18 3.40 13.79
CA ALA A 38 10.94 3.53 15.03
C ALA A 38 12.25 2.71 15.03
N ALA A 39 12.32 1.62 14.26
CA ALA A 39 13.51 0.78 14.18
C ALA A 39 14.73 1.53 13.61
N TYR A 40 14.54 2.56 12.77
CA TYR A 40 15.64 3.39 12.25
C TYR A 40 16.40 4.13 13.35
N LEU A 41 15.75 4.44 14.48
CA LEU A 41 16.43 5.05 15.63
C LEU A 41 17.50 4.14 16.26
N SER A 42 17.43 2.82 16.01
CA SER A 42 18.44 1.86 16.47
C SER A 42 19.62 1.73 15.51
N GLY A 43 19.53 2.29 14.29
CA GLY A 43 20.56 2.19 13.25
C GLY A 43 21.73 3.16 13.44
N GLY A 44 21.49 4.31 14.09
CA GLY A 44 22.52 5.30 14.44
C GLY A 44 23.27 5.91 13.24
N GLY A 45 22.79 5.67 12.02
CA GLY A 45 23.52 5.94 10.78
C GLY A 45 23.33 7.36 10.24
N LEU A 46 22.24 8.03 10.61
CA LEU A 46 21.90 9.39 10.16
C LEU A 46 21.81 10.42 11.30
N GLY A 47 21.99 10.00 12.56
CA GLY A 47 21.99 10.88 13.73
C GLY A 47 20.63 11.58 13.92
N GLY A 48 20.64 12.88 14.22
CA GLY A 48 19.41 13.66 14.50
C GLY A 48 18.34 13.60 13.39
N TRP A 49 18.71 13.28 12.16
CA TRP A 49 17.78 13.12 11.04
C TRP A 49 16.87 11.89 11.18
N GLU A 50 17.28 10.85 11.91
CA GLU A 50 16.43 9.67 12.19
C GLU A 50 15.24 10.05 13.07
N PHE A 51 15.41 11.03 13.98
CA PHE A 51 14.32 11.58 14.77
C PHE A 51 13.33 12.35 13.90
N ALA A 52 13.82 13.20 12.99
CA ALA A 52 12.96 13.94 12.07
C ALA A 52 12.16 12.98 11.18
N PHE A 53 12.82 11.95 10.63
CA PHE A 53 12.14 10.91 9.86
C PHE A 53 11.11 10.15 10.69
N THR A 54 11.46 9.72 11.90
CA THR A 54 10.54 8.98 12.77
C THR A 54 9.31 9.81 13.13
N VAL A 55 9.45 11.11 13.36
CA VAL A 55 8.31 12.02 13.59
C VAL A 55 7.39 12.05 12.37
N VAL A 56 7.95 12.22 11.17
CA VAL A 56 7.16 12.23 9.92
C VAL A 56 6.49 10.88 9.68
N ALA A 57 7.23 9.78 9.80
CA ALA A 57 6.71 8.42 9.63
C ALA A 57 5.59 8.11 10.64
N THR A 58 5.76 8.51 11.90
CA THR A 58 4.74 8.36 12.96
C THR A 58 3.49 9.17 12.64
N TYR A 59 3.64 10.41 12.18
CA TYR A 59 2.51 11.24 11.78
C TYR A 59 1.72 10.62 10.61
N VAL A 60 2.43 10.16 9.57
CA VAL A 60 1.79 9.51 8.41
C VAL A 60 1.14 8.19 8.84
N ALA A 61 1.77 7.41 9.70
CA ALA A 61 1.20 6.19 10.26
C ALA A 61 -0.06 6.46 11.10
N TYR A 62 -0.07 7.54 11.90
CA TYR A 62 -1.25 7.99 12.64
C TYR A 62 -2.42 8.31 11.71
N ARG A 63 -2.17 9.03 10.61
CA ARG A 63 -3.18 9.25 9.54
C ARG A 63 -3.60 7.93 8.86
N GLY A 64 -2.72 6.94 8.87
CA GLY A 64 -2.96 5.58 8.40
C GLY A 64 -4.01 4.79 9.17
N LEU A 65 -4.27 5.13 10.44
CA LEU A 65 -5.32 4.49 11.24
C LEU A 65 -6.70 4.57 10.58
N ASP A 66 -6.93 5.64 9.81
CA ASP A 66 -8.18 5.90 9.10
C ASP A 66 -8.09 5.76 7.59
N SER A 67 -6.89 5.65 7.02
CA SER A 67 -6.71 5.64 5.56
C SER A 67 -5.58 4.72 5.10
N TRP A 68 -5.94 3.75 4.26
CA TRP A 68 -4.99 2.86 3.59
C TRP A 68 -3.97 3.61 2.72
N THR A 69 -4.36 4.76 2.14
CA THR A 69 -3.44 5.59 1.34
C THR A 69 -2.29 6.13 2.18
N PHE A 70 -2.57 6.57 3.42
CA PHE A 70 -1.51 7.05 4.30
C PHE A 70 -0.57 5.93 4.74
N ILE A 71 -1.09 4.70 4.94
CA ILE A 71 -0.24 3.53 5.19
C ILE A 71 0.68 3.27 3.99
N GLY A 72 0.16 3.35 2.76
CA GLY A 72 0.98 3.22 1.55
C GLY A 72 2.04 4.31 1.42
N ILE A 73 1.70 5.56 1.72
CA ILE A 73 2.67 6.68 1.75
C ILE A 73 3.75 6.44 2.82
N ALA A 74 3.41 5.91 3.99
CA ALA A 74 4.37 5.59 5.05
C ALA A 74 5.40 4.54 4.58
N TRP A 75 4.97 3.49 3.88
CA TRP A 75 5.88 2.51 3.28
C TRP A 75 6.77 3.12 2.19
N LEU A 76 6.25 4.03 1.35
CA LEU A 76 7.09 4.74 0.38
C LEU A 76 8.11 5.67 1.06
N LEU A 77 7.75 6.29 2.19
CA LEU A 77 8.68 7.08 2.98
C LEU A 77 9.82 6.21 3.52
N HIS A 78 9.52 5.00 3.99
CA HIS A 78 10.54 4.02 4.38
C HIS A 78 11.43 3.63 3.20
N THR A 79 10.85 3.36 2.03
CA THR A 79 11.63 3.08 0.81
C THR A 79 12.63 4.20 0.52
N ALA A 80 12.18 5.45 0.57
CA ALA A 80 13.05 6.60 0.33
C ALA A 80 14.17 6.68 1.39
N TRP A 81 13.84 6.42 2.65
CA TRP A 81 14.80 6.44 3.74
C TRP A 81 15.82 5.29 3.65
N ASP A 82 15.38 4.10 3.23
CA ASP A 82 16.23 2.94 2.95
C ASP A 82 17.24 3.20 1.85
N ILE A 83 16.81 3.90 0.79
CA ILE A 83 17.70 4.32 -0.30
C ILE A 83 18.76 5.31 0.23
N VAL A 84 18.37 6.27 1.07
CA VAL A 84 19.31 7.21 1.69
C VAL A 84 20.34 6.47 2.55
N HIS A 85 19.90 5.52 3.37
CA HIS A 85 20.78 4.68 4.19
C HIS A 85 21.71 3.80 3.34
N HIS A 86 21.20 3.24 2.24
CA HIS A 86 21.98 2.44 1.29
C HIS A 86 23.09 3.27 0.63
N ILE A 87 22.78 4.49 0.17
CA ILE A 87 23.76 5.40 -0.46
C ILE A 87 24.83 5.86 0.54
N LYS A 88 24.46 6.06 1.82
CA LYS A 88 25.41 6.45 2.87
C LYS A 88 26.29 5.32 3.40
N GLY A 89 26.05 4.08 2.98
CA GLY A 89 26.81 2.91 3.45
C GLY A 89 26.50 2.49 4.89
N ASN A 90 25.42 2.99 5.50
CA ASN A 90 24.99 2.67 6.86
C ASN A 90 23.74 1.77 6.82
N PRO A 91 23.90 0.43 6.85
CA PRO A 91 22.79 -0.50 6.79
C PRO A 91 21.92 -0.40 8.05
N ILE A 92 20.60 -0.46 7.87
CA ILE A 92 19.60 -0.38 8.95
C ILE A 92 19.69 -1.59 9.91
N ILE A 93 20.17 -2.72 9.38
CA ILE A 93 20.56 -3.89 10.17
C ILE A 93 22.08 -4.03 10.09
N PRO A 94 22.83 -3.76 11.18
CA PRO A 94 24.30 -3.74 11.17
C PRO A 94 24.96 -5.07 10.76
N PHE A 95 24.18 -6.16 10.70
CA PHE A 95 24.65 -7.53 10.40
C PHE A 95 24.29 -8.04 9.00
N LEU A 96 23.55 -7.28 8.18
CA LEU A 96 23.16 -7.67 6.82
C LEU A 96 23.21 -6.47 5.87
N HIS A 97 24.36 -6.26 5.24
CA HIS A 97 24.65 -5.14 4.32
C HIS A 97 23.71 -5.04 3.09
N THR A 98 22.98 -6.10 2.75
CA THR A 98 21.97 -6.10 1.67
C THR A 98 20.55 -5.81 2.14
N SER A 99 20.30 -5.66 3.44
CA SER A 99 18.94 -5.51 4.00
C SER A 99 18.25 -4.22 3.58
N SER A 100 18.97 -3.08 3.48
CA SER A 100 18.37 -1.82 3.02
C SER A 100 17.82 -1.90 1.59
N LEU A 101 18.49 -2.65 0.70
CA LEU A 101 18.02 -2.81 -0.68
C LEU A 101 16.84 -3.80 -0.77
N GLY A 102 16.78 -4.77 0.14
CA GLY A 102 15.63 -5.65 0.31
C GLY A 102 14.38 -4.91 0.82
N CYS A 103 14.50 -4.11 1.88
CA CYS A 103 13.40 -3.32 2.42
C CYS A 103 12.91 -2.27 1.41
N ALA A 104 13.83 -1.59 0.70
CA ALA A 104 13.49 -0.66 -0.37
C ALA A 104 12.68 -1.28 -1.53
N ILE A 105 12.75 -2.60 -1.74
CA ILE A 105 11.94 -3.31 -2.76
C ILE A 105 10.66 -3.89 -2.16
N CYS A 106 10.71 -4.33 -0.90
CA CYS A 106 9.56 -4.88 -0.18
C CYS A 106 8.49 -3.82 0.06
N ASP A 107 8.91 -2.63 0.47
CA ASP A 107 8.03 -1.56 0.90
C ASP A 107 7.13 -1.01 -0.22
N PRO A 108 7.58 -0.81 -1.47
CA PRO A 108 6.71 -0.45 -2.58
C PRO A 108 5.66 -1.53 -2.90
N VAL A 109 5.99 -2.81 -2.71
CA VAL A 109 5.03 -3.91 -2.92
C VAL A 109 3.92 -3.83 -1.89
N ILE A 110 4.26 -3.60 -0.62
CA ILE A 110 3.28 -3.41 0.46
C ILE A 110 2.49 -2.10 0.23
N ALA A 111 3.14 -1.03 -0.23
CA ALA A 111 2.50 0.25 -0.53
C ALA A 111 1.45 0.11 -1.64
N LEU A 112 1.76 -0.60 -2.73
CA LEU A 112 0.83 -0.87 -3.82
C LEU A 112 -0.39 -1.67 -3.34
N TRP A 113 -0.18 -2.67 -2.47
CA TRP A 113 -1.28 -3.39 -1.84
C TRP A 113 -2.13 -2.49 -0.93
N CYS A 114 -1.50 -1.58 -0.17
CA CYS A 114 -2.21 -0.59 0.64
C CYS A 114 -3.01 0.38 -0.24
N PHE A 115 -2.47 0.88 -1.36
CA PHE A 115 -3.22 1.72 -2.30
C PHE A 115 -4.38 0.99 -2.98
N ALA A 116 -4.28 -0.34 -3.14
CA ALA A 116 -5.41 -1.16 -3.55
C ALA A 116 -6.47 -1.32 -2.44
N GLY A 117 -6.28 -0.74 -1.26
CA GLY A 117 -7.21 -0.76 -0.12
C GLY A 117 -7.03 -1.97 0.79
N GLY A 118 -5.85 -2.62 0.80
CA GLY A 118 -5.60 -3.77 1.68
C GLY A 118 -6.47 -4.99 1.38
N LYS A 119 -6.93 -5.13 0.12
CA LYS A 119 -7.85 -6.18 -0.33
C LYS A 119 -7.23 -7.56 -0.14
N THR A 120 -8.06 -8.52 0.26
CA THR A 120 -7.64 -9.92 0.31
C THR A 120 -7.44 -10.49 -1.11
N PRO A 121 -6.64 -11.56 -1.27
CA PRO A 121 -6.49 -12.26 -2.54
C PRO A 121 -7.81 -12.73 -3.15
N ARG A 122 -8.83 -12.99 -2.32
CA ARG A 122 -10.16 -13.44 -2.76
C ARG A 122 -10.99 -12.30 -3.36
N GLU A 123 -10.74 -11.07 -2.94
CA GLU A 123 -11.44 -9.86 -3.42
C GLU A 123 -10.79 -9.26 -4.67
N LEU A 124 -9.52 -9.60 -4.92
CA LEU A 124 -8.73 -9.12 -6.07
C LEU A 124 -9.40 -9.41 -7.43
N PRO A 125 -9.87 -10.64 -7.73
CA PRO A 125 -10.46 -10.97 -9.03
C PRO A 125 -11.78 -10.23 -9.29
N ALA A 126 -12.58 -9.97 -8.25
CA ALA A 126 -13.81 -9.20 -8.37
C ALA A 126 -13.53 -7.72 -8.66
N TRP A 127 -12.55 -7.14 -7.96
CA TRP A 127 -12.13 -5.76 -8.16
C TRP A 127 -11.51 -5.51 -9.55
N VAL A 128 -10.61 -6.40 -10.00
CA VAL A 128 -9.98 -6.28 -11.33
C VAL A 128 -11.03 -6.36 -12.45
N ARG A 129 -12.05 -7.21 -12.28
CA ARG A 129 -13.18 -7.29 -13.23
C ARG A 129 -14.00 -6.00 -13.22
N GLY A 130 -14.37 -5.47 -12.05
CA GLY A 130 -15.11 -4.21 -11.93
C GLY A 130 -14.35 -2.99 -12.48
N ALA A 131 -13.03 -2.94 -12.29
CA ALA A 131 -12.18 -1.87 -12.83
C ALA A 131 -12.12 -1.89 -14.36
N ARG A 132 -12.10 -3.08 -14.98
CA ARG A 132 -12.19 -3.20 -16.45
C ARG A 132 -13.55 -2.77 -16.98
N VAL A 133 -14.64 -3.13 -16.30
CA VAL A 133 -16.00 -2.71 -16.68
C VAL A 133 -16.13 -1.17 -16.63
N ARG A 134 -15.64 -0.52 -15.57
CA ARG A 134 -15.62 0.96 -15.50
C ARG A 134 -14.79 1.62 -16.59
N LYS A 135 -13.69 1.00 -17.03
CA LYS A 135 -12.88 1.51 -18.15
C LYS A 135 -13.53 1.28 -19.52
N GLY A 136 -14.35 0.24 -19.66
CA GLY A 136 -15.08 -0.08 -20.89
C GLY A 136 -16.40 0.68 -21.05
N ALA A 137 -16.96 1.20 -19.96
CA ALA A 137 -18.11 2.10 -20.00
C ALA A 137 -17.68 3.45 -20.58
N VAL A 138 -17.99 3.68 -21.86
CA VAL A 138 -17.87 5.00 -22.50
C VAL A 138 -18.80 5.96 -21.74
N PRO A 139 -18.29 7.08 -21.18
CA PRO A 139 -19.13 8.03 -20.48
C PRO A 139 -20.06 8.71 -21.49
N GLY A 140 -21.36 8.36 -21.49
CA GLY A 140 -22.36 9.17 -22.18
C GLY A 140 -23.42 8.47 -23.02
N GLU A 141 -23.71 7.17 -22.86
CA GLU A 141 -24.90 6.59 -23.49
C GLU A 141 -26.09 6.62 -22.51
N PRO A 142 -26.99 7.63 -22.56
CA PRO A 142 -28.19 7.61 -21.76
C PRO A 142 -29.06 6.42 -22.17
N ALA A 143 -29.55 5.69 -21.18
CA ALA A 143 -30.51 4.61 -21.37
C ALA A 143 -31.70 5.13 -22.19
N ARG A 144 -31.86 4.64 -23.43
CA ARG A 144 -33.07 4.87 -24.20
C ARG A 144 -34.22 4.22 -23.45
N VAL A 145 -34.96 5.05 -22.72
CA VAL A 145 -36.29 4.70 -22.24
C VAL A 145 -37.13 4.50 -23.50
N GLY A 146 -37.49 3.25 -23.78
CA GLY A 146 -38.45 2.94 -24.82
C GLY A 146 -39.79 3.56 -24.43
N GLU A 147 -40.21 4.59 -25.17
CA GLU A 147 -41.59 5.03 -25.16
C GLU A 147 -42.48 3.91 -25.71
N PRO A 148 -43.58 3.54 -25.04
CA PRO A 148 -44.58 2.69 -25.67
C PRO A 148 -45.32 3.53 -26.73
N GLU A 149 -45.32 3.05 -27.98
CA GLU A 149 -46.18 3.57 -29.04
C GLU A 149 -47.65 3.50 -28.60
N VAL A 150 -48.23 4.68 -28.31
CA VAL A 150 -49.68 4.83 -28.22
C VAL A 150 -50.19 4.96 -29.66
N GLY A 151 -50.46 3.82 -30.28
CA GLY A 151 -51.15 3.71 -31.56
C GLY A 151 -52.62 4.13 -31.39
N ALA A 152 -52.97 5.27 -31.99
CA ALA A 152 -54.34 5.72 -32.20
C ALA A 152 -54.95 5.06 -33.44
N ALA A 153 -56.19 4.56 -33.33
CA ALA A 153 -57.25 4.43 -34.36
C ALA A 153 -58.29 3.42 -33.80
N GLY A 154 -59.60 3.66 -33.72
CA GLY A 154 -60.47 4.46 -34.57
C GLY A 154 -61.42 3.51 -35.32
N ALA A 155 -62.64 3.33 -34.80
CA ALA A 155 -63.91 2.96 -35.47
C ALA A 155 -64.85 2.25 -34.48
#